data_AF-A0AAW8YFW7-F1
#
_entry.id   AF-A0AAW8YFW7-F1
#
_cell.length_a   1.000
_cell.length_b   1.000
_cell.length_c   1.000
_cell.angle_alpha   90.00
_cell.angle_beta   90.00
_cell.angle_gamma   90.00
#
_symmetry.space_group_name_H-M   'P 1'
#
loop_
_entity.id
_entity.type
_entity.pdbx_description
1 polymer ?
#
loop_
_entity_poly.entity_id
_entity_poly.type
_entity_poly.pdbx_seq_one_letter_code
_entity_poly.pdbx_strand_id
1 'polypeptide(L)'
;MPNRLYLGQLHLTATDVYKMPDFSNKTAETLGTSGTANSAVNQEEYNNLDTNRYYKETAQLDFSTANFSNAQIEKQNQDLVQHAKEFLTEEDNNPIPFEPETIRLISLWANNNPKIIKKTIGIILNARRDVQDLHKDHHLFFILDHEPELQTKITQTLRRYFNALRSDDKQIKNYENYLYITMKNMFENYGSSKLQREYKLEHSTNQIAKNNLSMDLGTEYLN
;
A
#
# COMPACT_ATOMS: atom_id res chain seq x y z
N MET A 1 -21.27 -25.10 26.34
CA MET A 1 -19.87 -25.41 26.69
C MET A 1 -18.96 -24.54 25.83
N PRO A 2 -18.17 -23.62 26.39
CA PRO A 2 -17.28 -22.76 25.60
C PRO A 2 -15.91 -23.42 25.41
N ASN A 3 -15.52 -23.64 24.15
CA ASN A 3 -14.17 -24.05 23.78
C ASN A 3 -13.20 -22.87 24.01
N ARG A 4 -12.32 -23.02 24.99
CA ARG A 4 -11.19 -22.12 25.22
C ARG A 4 -10.00 -22.64 24.40
N LEU A 5 -9.74 -22.02 23.26
CA LEU A 5 -8.50 -22.24 22.51
C LEU A 5 -7.37 -21.55 23.26
N TYR A 6 -6.38 -22.32 23.73
CA TYR A 6 -5.21 -21.79 24.43
C TYR A 6 -4.35 -20.98 23.45
N LEU A 7 -4.23 -19.68 23.69
CA LEU A 7 -3.18 -18.85 23.08
C LEU A 7 -1.84 -19.24 23.72
N GLY A 8 -0.99 -19.92 22.95
CA GLY A 8 0.41 -20.11 23.32
C GLY A 8 1.12 -18.75 23.36
N GLN A 9 1.78 -18.45 24.48
CA GLN A 9 2.67 -17.30 24.59
C GLN A 9 3.86 -17.50 23.66
N LEU A 10 3.91 -16.76 22.55
CA LEU A 10 5.11 -16.64 21.71
C LEU A 10 6.02 -15.58 22.33
N HIS A 11 7.04 -16.01 23.08
CA HIS A 11 8.19 -15.16 23.41
C HIS A 11 9.04 -15.04 22.15
N LEU A 12 8.90 -13.92 21.42
CA LEU A 12 9.81 -13.54 20.35
C LEU A 12 10.99 -12.79 20.98
N THR A 13 12.14 -13.43 21.06
CA THR A 13 13.41 -12.75 21.39
C THR A 13 14.11 -12.32 20.12
N ALA A 14 14.69 -11.12 20.13
CA ALA A 14 15.36 -10.49 18.99
C ALA A 14 16.65 -11.26 18.61
N THR A 15 16.52 -12.32 17.82
CA THR A 15 17.67 -12.92 17.11
C THR A 15 17.29 -13.75 15.87
N ASP A 16 16.03 -13.74 15.44
CA ASP A 16 15.62 -14.47 14.24
C ASP A 16 15.81 -13.65 12.94
N VAL A 17 17.00 -13.86 12.36
CA VAL A 17 17.32 -13.97 10.93
C VAL A 17 17.18 -12.74 10.02
N TYR A 18 18.33 -12.27 9.53
CA TYR A 18 18.58 -12.13 8.08
C TYR A 18 19.99 -12.64 7.74
N LYS A 19 20.08 -13.79 7.04
CA LYS A 19 21.27 -14.19 6.28
C LYS A 19 20.97 -13.99 4.81
N MET A 20 21.54 -12.93 4.22
CA MET A 20 21.60 -12.74 2.77
C MET A 20 22.72 -13.63 2.19
N PRO A 21 22.49 -14.38 1.10
CA PRO A 21 23.55 -15.08 0.39
C PRO A 21 24.38 -14.11 -0.47
N ASP A 22 25.68 -14.18 -0.27
CA ASP A 22 26.73 -13.37 -0.87
C ASP A 22 26.99 -13.81 -2.33
N PHE A 23 26.76 -12.93 -3.30
CA PHE A 23 27.15 -13.16 -4.70
C PHE A 23 28.54 -12.56 -4.94
N SER A 24 29.58 -13.33 -4.66
CA SER A 24 30.96 -12.98 -5.01
C SER A 24 31.56 -13.96 -6.02
N ASN A 25 32.16 -13.34 -7.03
CA ASN A 25 32.81 -13.91 -8.22
C ASN A 25 33.70 -15.14 -7.96
N LYS A 26 33.51 -16.18 -8.77
CA LYS A 26 34.57 -17.14 -9.11
C LYS A 26 34.60 -17.38 -10.61
N THR A 27 35.50 -16.67 -11.28
CA THR A 27 36.16 -17.13 -12.49
C THR A 27 37.04 -18.34 -12.16
N ALA A 28 36.88 -19.44 -12.90
CA ALA A 28 37.86 -20.53 -12.97
C ALA A 28 37.82 -21.15 -14.39
N GLU A 29 39.01 -21.50 -14.87
CA GLU A 29 39.43 -21.65 -16.25
C GLU A 29 38.84 -22.82 -17.05
N THR A 30 38.87 -22.64 -18.38
CA THR A 30 38.67 -23.63 -19.44
C THR A 30 39.86 -24.57 -19.60
N LEU A 31 39.62 -25.89 -19.73
CA LEU A 31 40.58 -26.84 -20.32
C LEU A 31 39.85 -28.01 -21.03
N GLY A 32 40.22 -28.25 -22.30
CA GLY A 32 40.19 -29.57 -22.92
C GLY A 32 39.12 -29.86 -23.99
N THR A 33 39.36 -29.45 -25.23
CA THR A 33 38.71 -30.04 -26.43
C THR A 33 39.42 -31.34 -26.83
N SER A 34 38.72 -32.46 -26.78
CA SER A 34 39.01 -33.65 -27.60
C SER A 34 37.75 -34.52 -27.68
N GLY A 35 37.19 -34.66 -28.88
CA GLY A 35 35.85 -35.20 -29.11
C GLY A 35 35.74 -36.72 -29.14
N THR A 36 34.50 -37.19 -29.30
CA THR A 36 34.09 -38.21 -30.28
C THR A 36 32.57 -38.37 -30.25
N ALA A 37 32.00 -38.57 -31.44
CA ALA A 37 30.57 -38.65 -31.70
C ALA A 37 29.93 -39.97 -31.22
N ASN A 38 28.60 -39.92 -31.08
CA ASN A 38 27.61 -41.01 -31.06
C ASN A 38 26.91 -41.21 -29.71
N SER A 39 25.72 -40.62 -29.58
CA SER A 39 24.47 -41.36 -29.34
C SER A 39 23.30 -40.37 -29.28
N ALA A 40 22.68 -40.13 -30.43
CA ALA A 40 21.36 -39.55 -30.53
C ALA A 40 20.34 -40.64 -30.18
N VAL A 41 19.82 -40.68 -28.95
CA VAL A 41 18.59 -41.41 -28.58
C VAL A 41 17.96 -40.79 -27.31
N ASN A 42 16.67 -40.48 -27.41
CA ASN A 42 15.72 -40.10 -26.36
C ASN A 42 15.75 -38.66 -25.83
N GLN A 43 15.29 -37.74 -26.68
CA GLN A 43 14.74 -36.45 -26.29
C GLN A 43 13.26 -36.36 -26.68
N GLU A 44 12.50 -37.44 -26.48
CA GLU A 44 11.05 -37.45 -26.67
C GLU A 44 10.34 -37.73 -25.33
N GLU A 45 9.33 -36.89 -25.07
CA GLU A 45 8.28 -37.06 -24.06
C GLU A 45 8.65 -36.97 -22.57
N TYR A 46 9.25 -35.86 -22.15
CA TYR A 46 8.76 -35.26 -20.89
C TYR A 46 7.51 -34.43 -21.21
N ASN A 47 6.39 -35.12 -21.08
CA ASN A 47 5.02 -34.61 -21.01
C ASN A 47 4.94 -33.21 -20.38
N ASN A 48 4.93 -32.17 -21.21
CA ASN A 48 4.39 -30.86 -20.86
C ASN A 48 2.85 -30.92 -20.83
N LEU A 49 2.30 -31.86 -20.05
CA LEU A 49 0.85 -31.97 -19.80
C LEU A 49 0.38 -31.00 -18.71
N ASP A 50 1.20 -30.01 -18.32
CA ASP A 50 0.88 -29.09 -17.23
C ASP A 50 1.05 -27.60 -17.55
N THR A 51 0.91 -27.19 -18.80
CA THR A 51 0.86 -25.78 -19.20
C THR A 51 -0.55 -25.28 -19.57
N ASN A 52 -1.59 -26.13 -19.45
CA ASN A 52 -2.95 -25.80 -19.91
C ASN A 52 -4.06 -26.02 -18.86
N ARG A 53 -3.77 -25.85 -17.56
CA ARG A 53 -4.83 -26.01 -16.52
C ARG A 53 -5.83 -24.84 -16.43
N TYR A 54 -5.53 -23.66 -17.00
CA TYR A 54 -6.33 -22.44 -16.77
C TYR A 54 -6.71 -21.61 -18.00
N TYR A 55 -6.47 -22.09 -19.23
CA TYR A 55 -6.94 -21.38 -20.43
C TYR A 55 -8.25 -21.99 -20.92
N LYS A 56 -9.36 -21.59 -20.30
CA LYS A 56 -10.68 -21.76 -20.91
C LYS A 56 -10.93 -20.52 -21.75
N GLU A 57 -10.88 -20.64 -23.07
CA GLU A 57 -11.44 -19.63 -23.97
C GLU A 57 -12.94 -19.54 -23.71
N THR A 58 -13.31 -18.64 -22.81
CA THR A 58 -14.68 -18.15 -22.71
C THR A 58 -14.87 -17.15 -23.84
N ALA A 59 -16.00 -17.24 -24.56
CA ALA A 59 -16.41 -16.20 -25.51
C ALA A 59 -16.12 -14.80 -24.94
N GLN A 60 -15.50 -13.92 -25.74
CA GLN A 60 -15.11 -12.59 -25.27
C GLN A 60 -16.35 -11.83 -24.81
N LEU A 61 -16.44 -11.56 -23.51
CA LEU A 61 -17.51 -10.75 -22.94
C LEU A 61 -17.37 -9.32 -23.48
N ASP A 62 -18.40 -8.84 -24.19
CA ASP A 62 -18.43 -7.47 -24.71
C ASP A 62 -19.26 -6.55 -23.80
N PHE A 63 -18.58 -5.85 -22.91
CA PHE A 63 -19.16 -4.84 -22.01
C PHE A 63 -19.12 -3.42 -22.59
N SER A 64 -18.96 -3.28 -23.90
CA SER A 64 -18.95 -1.96 -24.55
C SER A 64 -20.23 -1.18 -24.24
N THR A 65 -20.08 0.10 -23.89
CA THR A 65 -21.23 0.97 -23.58
C THR A 65 -22.19 1.13 -24.75
N ALA A 66 -21.75 0.87 -25.99
CA ALA A 66 -22.58 0.88 -27.19
C ALA A 66 -23.72 -0.16 -27.16
N ASN A 67 -23.59 -1.23 -26.36
CA ASN A 67 -24.59 -2.29 -26.22
C ASN A 67 -25.68 -1.97 -25.19
N PHE A 68 -25.58 -0.83 -24.50
CA PHE A 68 -26.50 -0.43 -23.43
C PHE A 68 -27.18 0.90 -23.75
N SER A 69 -28.45 1.02 -23.37
CA SER A 69 -29.14 2.31 -23.38
C SER A 69 -28.59 3.24 -22.29
N ASN A 70 -28.78 4.55 -22.47
CA ASN A 70 -28.35 5.55 -21.47
C ASN A 70 -28.96 5.30 -20.08
N ALA A 71 -30.23 4.89 -20.00
CA ALA A 71 -30.90 4.59 -18.74
C ALA A 71 -30.31 3.35 -18.03
N GLN A 72 -29.90 2.33 -18.79
CA GLN A 72 -29.19 1.18 -18.22
C GLN A 72 -27.83 1.58 -17.68
N ILE A 73 -27.06 2.37 -18.43
CA ILE A 73 -25.76 2.88 -18.00
C ILE A 73 -25.91 3.73 -16.74
N GLU A 74 -26.91 4.60 -16.68
CA GLU A 74 -27.17 5.43 -15.50
C GLU A 74 -27.49 4.58 -14.27
N LYS A 75 -28.36 3.57 -14.41
CA LYS A 75 -28.68 2.64 -13.32
C LYS A 75 -27.45 1.84 -12.86
N GLN A 76 -26.62 1.38 -13.79
CA GLN A 76 -25.36 0.69 -13.49
C GLN A 76 -24.40 1.61 -12.73
N ASN A 77 -24.24 2.86 -13.18
CA ASN A 77 -23.35 3.80 -12.51
C ASN A 77 -23.86 4.23 -11.12
N GLN A 78 -25.17 4.39 -10.96
CA GLN A 78 -25.81 4.62 -9.66
C GLN A 78 -25.49 3.47 -8.70
N ASP A 79 -25.67 2.23 -9.14
CA ASP A 79 -25.38 1.03 -8.35
C ASP A 79 -23.90 0.97 -7.92
N LEU A 80 -22.98 1.20 -8.86
CA LEU A 80 -21.53 1.23 -8.57
C LEU A 80 -21.16 2.33 -7.55
N VAL A 81 -21.75 3.51 -7.65
CA VAL A 81 -21.47 4.61 -6.71
C VAL A 81 -22.08 4.36 -5.34
N GLN A 82 -23.30 3.83 -5.30
CA GLN A 82 -24.01 3.49 -4.07
C GLN A 82 -23.24 2.43 -3.27
N HIS A 83 -22.74 1.40 -3.94
CA HIS A 83 -22.07 0.27 -3.31
C HIS A 83 -20.54 0.38 -3.23
N ALA A 84 -19.98 1.54 -3.62
CA ALA A 84 -18.53 1.74 -3.68
C ALA A 84 -17.83 1.51 -2.34
N LYS A 85 -18.47 1.89 -1.23
CA LYS A 85 -17.90 1.66 0.10
C LYS A 85 -17.79 0.16 0.37
N GLU A 86 -18.83 -0.61 0.10
CA GLU A 86 -18.87 -2.06 0.35
C GLU A 86 -17.77 -2.79 -0.43
N PHE A 87 -17.66 -2.60 -1.75
CA PHE A 87 -16.73 -3.40 -2.55
C PHE A 87 -15.28 -2.86 -2.56
N LEU A 88 -15.05 -1.60 -2.18
CA LEU A 88 -13.69 -1.03 -2.13
C LEU A 88 -13.01 -1.20 -0.78
N THR A 89 -13.74 -1.53 0.29
CA THR A 89 -13.19 -1.71 1.64
C THR A 89 -13.43 -3.11 2.20
N GLU A 90 -13.70 -4.09 1.34
CA GLU A 90 -13.88 -5.49 1.74
C GLU A 90 -12.52 -6.11 2.11
N GLU A 91 -12.35 -6.51 3.37
CA GLU A 91 -11.05 -6.94 3.93
C GLU A 91 -10.45 -8.15 3.20
N ASP A 92 -11.29 -9.08 2.76
CA ASP A 92 -10.88 -10.31 2.08
C ASP A 92 -10.53 -10.11 0.59
N ASN A 93 -10.68 -8.89 0.05
CA ASN A 93 -10.64 -8.61 -1.38
C ASN A 93 -9.71 -7.45 -1.77
N ASN A 94 -8.46 -7.47 -1.27
CA ASN A 94 -7.43 -6.44 -1.54
C ASN A 94 -8.00 -5.00 -1.40
N PRO A 95 -8.42 -4.63 -0.17
CA PRO A 95 -9.13 -3.39 0.06
C PRO A 95 -8.27 -2.18 -0.34
N ILE A 96 -8.93 -1.11 -0.78
CA ILE A 96 -8.28 0.19 -0.87
C ILE A 96 -7.92 0.61 0.55
N PRO A 97 -6.69 1.11 0.79
CA PRO A 97 -6.21 1.39 2.13
C PRO A 97 -6.74 2.74 2.65
N PHE A 98 -8.07 2.91 2.62
CA PHE A 98 -8.79 4.05 3.18
C PHE A 98 -9.91 3.54 4.09
N GLU A 99 -10.21 4.29 5.14
CA GLU A 99 -11.36 3.99 5.98
C GLU A 99 -12.68 4.09 5.17
N PRO A 100 -13.72 3.31 5.54
CA PRO A 100 -15.01 3.32 4.86
C PRO A 100 -15.64 4.71 4.74
N GLU A 101 -15.42 5.58 5.73
CA GLU A 101 -15.93 6.95 5.71
C GLU A 101 -15.29 7.81 4.60
N THR A 102 -14.01 7.59 4.28
CA THR A 102 -13.37 8.27 3.14
C THR A 102 -14.07 7.90 1.84
N ILE A 103 -14.30 6.61 1.60
CA ILE A 103 -14.94 6.14 0.36
C ILE A 103 -16.38 6.64 0.29
N ARG A 104 -17.14 6.55 1.39
CA ARG A 104 -18.50 7.09 1.48
C ARG A 104 -18.55 8.57 1.13
N LEU A 105 -17.60 9.36 1.61
CA LEU A 105 -17.50 10.79 1.30
C LEU A 105 -17.19 11.03 -0.19
N ILE A 106 -16.29 10.27 -0.79
CA ILE A 106 -16.00 10.36 -2.24
C ILE A 106 -17.26 10.04 -3.05
N SER A 107 -17.99 8.97 -2.70
CA SER A 107 -19.23 8.58 -3.39
C SER A 107 -20.30 9.67 -3.39
N LEU A 108 -20.46 10.40 -2.28
CA LEU A 108 -21.41 11.52 -2.19
C LEU A 108 -21.15 12.62 -3.23
N TRP A 109 -19.90 12.79 -3.65
CA TRP A 109 -19.47 13.83 -4.59
C TRP A 109 -19.26 13.29 -6.00
N ALA A 110 -19.51 12.00 -6.23
CA ALA A 110 -19.28 11.36 -7.51
C ALA A 110 -20.39 11.60 -8.55
N ASN A 111 -21.54 12.18 -8.17
CA ASN A 111 -22.67 12.46 -9.08
C ASN A 111 -23.03 11.26 -9.98
N ASN A 112 -23.21 10.07 -9.39
CA ASN A 112 -23.44 8.81 -10.11
C ASN A 112 -22.41 8.52 -11.21
N ASN A 113 -21.16 8.96 -11.06
CA ASN A 113 -20.08 8.69 -12.01
C ASN A 113 -18.93 7.96 -11.30
N PRO A 114 -18.81 6.63 -11.46
CA PRO A 114 -17.75 5.84 -10.80
C PRO A 114 -16.34 6.25 -11.23
N LYS A 115 -16.18 6.91 -12.39
CA LYS A 115 -14.87 7.45 -12.80
C LYS A 115 -14.38 8.54 -11.86
N ILE A 116 -15.28 9.32 -11.26
CA ILE A 116 -14.93 10.35 -10.28
C ILE A 116 -14.35 9.71 -9.01
N ILE A 117 -14.94 8.60 -8.55
CA ILE A 117 -14.42 7.83 -7.40
C ILE A 117 -13.00 7.36 -7.68
N LYS A 118 -12.81 6.62 -8.79
CA LYS A 118 -11.50 6.10 -9.20
C LYS A 118 -10.45 7.21 -9.33
N LYS A 119 -10.82 8.34 -9.94
CA LYS A 119 -9.90 9.46 -10.16
C LYS A 119 -9.51 10.16 -8.86
N THR A 120 -10.48 10.38 -7.96
CA THR A 120 -10.24 10.98 -6.64
C THR A 120 -9.28 10.14 -5.82
N ILE A 121 -9.53 8.82 -5.73
CA ILE A 121 -8.65 7.86 -5.07
C ILE A 121 -7.24 7.90 -5.67
N GLY A 122 -7.13 7.84 -7.01
CA GLY A 122 -5.86 7.89 -7.71
C GLY A 122 -5.05 9.17 -7.39
N ILE A 123 -5.70 10.33 -7.34
CA ILE A 123 -5.04 11.59 -7.00
C ILE A 123 -4.48 11.56 -5.57
N ILE A 124 -5.25 11.05 -4.60
CA ILE A 124 -4.79 10.94 -3.20
C ILE A 124 -3.58 10.01 -3.11
N LEU A 125 -3.64 8.83 -3.75
CA LEU A 125 -2.57 7.85 -3.71
C LEU A 125 -1.30 8.33 -4.44
N ASN A 126 -1.46 9.08 -5.54
CA ASN A 126 -0.33 9.70 -6.23
C ASN A 126 0.33 10.79 -5.36
N ALA A 127 -0.46 11.67 -4.74
CA ALA A 127 0.08 12.69 -3.84
C ALA A 127 0.88 12.06 -2.68
N ARG A 128 0.37 10.97 -2.08
CA ARG A 128 1.11 10.20 -1.08
C ARG A 128 2.44 9.67 -1.61
N ARG A 129 2.40 9.01 -2.79
CA ARG A 129 3.58 8.44 -3.42
C ARG A 129 4.63 9.51 -3.67
N ASP A 130 4.24 10.66 -4.20
CA ASP A 130 5.17 11.76 -4.51
C ASP A 130 5.84 12.32 -3.25
N VAL A 131 5.10 12.43 -2.13
CA VAL A 131 5.67 12.88 -0.85
C VAL A 131 6.64 11.85 -0.28
N GLN A 132 6.26 10.56 -0.34
CA GLN A 132 7.13 9.47 0.07
C GLN A 132 8.42 9.46 -0.77
N ASP A 133 8.28 9.63 -2.08
CA ASP A 133 9.38 9.67 -3.04
C ASP A 133 10.32 10.86 -2.79
N LEU A 134 9.77 12.02 -2.45
CA LEU A 134 10.53 13.23 -2.11
C LEU A 134 11.37 13.07 -0.83
N HIS A 135 10.94 12.23 0.11
CA HIS A 135 11.59 12.03 1.41
C HIS A 135 12.15 10.61 1.58
N LYS A 136 12.46 9.92 0.47
CA LYS A 136 13.04 8.56 0.48
C LYS A 136 14.29 8.47 1.35
N ASP A 137 15.14 9.49 1.30
CA ASP A 137 16.40 9.55 2.05
C ASP A 137 16.20 9.69 3.56
N HIS A 138 15.02 10.15 3.98
CA HIS A 138 14.63 10.26 5.39
C HIS A 138 13.81 9.06 5.88
N HIS A 139 13.74 7.97 5.08
CA HIS A 139 12.99 6.77 5.39
C HIS A 139 11.52 7.05 5.79
N LEU A 140 10.91 8.10 5.21
CA LEU A 140 9.50 8.40 5.44
C LEU A 140 8.65 7.34 4.74
N PHE A 141 7.83 6.62 5.50
CA PHE A 141 6.84 5.69 4.96
C PHE A 141 5.45 5.98 5.54
N PHE A 142 4.42 5.81 4.71
CA PHE A 142 3.03 5.89 5.13
C PHE A 142 2.39 4.50 5.05
N ILE A 143 1.98 3.96 6.19
CA ILE A 143 1.21 2.71 6.24
C ILE A 143 -0.25 3.11 6.42
N LEU A 144 -0.93 3.33 5.29
CA LEU A 144 -2.24 3.99 5.28
C LEU A 144 -3.27 3.27 6.17
N ASP A 145 -3.45 1.96 6.00
CA ASP A 145 -4.42 1.11 6.69
C ASP A 145 -4.10 0.85 8.17
N HIS A 146 -2.85 1.05 8.60
CA HIS A 146 -2.43 0.82 9.99
C HIS A 146 -2.15 2.11 10.80
N GLU A 147 -2.47 3.28 10.25
CA GLU A 147 -2.29 4.58 10.92
C GLU A 147 -3.63 5.33 11.08
N PRO A 148 -4.38 5.12 12.18
CA PRO A 148 -5.70 5.74 12.38
C PRO A 148 -5.71 7.27 12.35
N GLU A 149 -4.65 7.90 12.87
CA GLU A 149 -4.49 9.36 12.81
C GLU A 149 -4.34 9.86 11.37
N LEU A 150 -3.62 9.11 10.52
CA LEU A 150 -3.44 9.44 9.11
C LEU A 150 -4.75 9.28 8.33
N GLN A 151 -5.50 8.20 8.56
CA GLN A 151 -6.83 7.98 7.99
C GLN A 151 -7.77 9.14 8.31
N THR A 152 -7.85 9.51 9.59
CA THR A 152 -8.64 10.66 10.05
C THR A 152 -8.23 11.95 9.32
N LYS A 153 -6.92 12.18 9.17
CA LYS A 153 -6.38 13.37 8.50
C LYS A 153 -6.72 13.40 7.01
N ILE A 154 -6.70 12.26 6.32
CA ILE A 154 -7.12 12.13 4.91
C ILE A 154 -8.59 12.51 4.77
N THR A 155 -9.48 11.89 5.56
CA THR A 155 -10.92 12.17 5.51
C THR A 155 -11.25 13.63 5.81
N GLN A 156 -10.66 14.21 6.85
CA GLN A 156 -10.88 15.62 7.18
C GLN A 156 -10.36 16.57 6.10
N THR A 157 -9.23 16.24 5.47
CA THR A 157 -8.66 17.04 4.37
C THR A 157 -9.56 16.98 3.14
N LEU A 158 -10.11 15.81 2.84
CA LEU A 158 -11.08 15.64 1.77
C LEU A 158 -12.37 16.46 2.02
N ARG A 159 -12.87 16.49 3.28
CA ARG A 159 -14.00 17.37 3.64
C ARG A 159 -13.66 18.85 3.42
N ARG A 160 -12.47 19.30 3.82
CA ARG A 160 -12.03 20.68 3.60
C ARG A 160 -11.92 21.03 2.13
N TYR A 161 -11.41 20.11 1.31
CA TYR A 161 -11.37 20.25 -0.15
C TYR A 161 -12.77 20.45 -0.71
N PHE A 162 -13.71 19.57 -0.38
CA PHE A 162 -15.09 19.67 -0.85
C PHE A 162 -15.82 20.93 -0.35
N ASN A 163 -15.56 21.34 0.90
CA ASN A 163 -16.09 22.60 1.42
C ASN A 163 -15.57 23.80 0.61
N ALA A 164 -14.29 23.82 0.27
CA ALA A 164 -13.70 24.89 -0.56
C ALA A 164 -14.27 24.93 -1.99
N LEU A 165 -14.66 23.78 -2.55
CA LEU A 165 -15.39 23.75 -3.83
C LEU A 165 -16.80 24.34 -3.71
N ARG A 166 -17.46 24.13 -2.57
CA ARG A 166 -18.84 24.59 -2.35
C ARG A 166 -18.91 26.06 -2.00
N SER A 167 -17.99 26.55 -1.17
CA SER A 167 -18.00 27.95 -0.74
C SER A 167 -17.62 28.92 -1.85
N ASP A 168 -16.95 28.43 -2.90
CA ASP A 168 -16.52 29.20 -4.08
C ASP A 168 -15.61 30.41 -3.79
N ASP A 169 -15.21 30.62 -2.53
CA ASP A 169 -14.33 31.73 -2.11
C ASP A 169 -13.00 31.74 -2.86
N LYS A 170 -12.52 30.56 -3.27
CA LYS A 170 -11.23 30.36 -3.93
C LYS A 170 -11.32 30.33 -5.45
N GLN A 171 -12.52 30.39 -6.03
CA GLN A 171 -12.78 30.32 -7.47
C GLN A 171 -11.95 29.23 -8.17
N ILE A 172 -12.00 28.01 -7.62
CA ILE A 172 -11.13 26.91 -8.04
C ILE A 172 -11.54 26.47 -9.44
N LYS A 173 -10.61 26.58 -10.40
CA LYS A 173 -10.86 26.20 -11.81
C LYS A 173 -10.44 24.78 -12.14
N ASN A 174 -9.35 24.30 -11.53
CA ASN A 174 -8.85 22.95 -11.74
C ASN A 174 -8.99 22.14 -10.45
N TYR A 175 -10.12 21.42 -10.35
CA TYR A 175 -10.48 20.63 -9.18
C TYR A 175 -9.44 19.53 -8.88
N GLU A 176 -8.93 18.87 -9.91
CA GLU A 176 -7.97 17.76 -9.77
C GLU A 176 -6.63 18.23 -9.25
N ASN A 177 -6.08 19.29 -9.85
CA ASN A 177 -4.82 19.88 -9.40
C ASN A 177 -4.97 20.44 -7.98
N TYR A 178 -6.10 21.08 -7.67
CA TYR A 178 -6.35 21.59 -6.33
C TYR A 178 -6.45 20.46 -5.30
N LEU A 179 -7.10 19.33 -5.64
CA LEU A 179 -7.14 18.14 -4.79
C LEU A 179 -5.74 17.57 -4.56
N TYR A 180 -4.97 17.42 -5.65
CA TYR A 180 -3.60 16.90 -5.60
C TYR A 180 -2.73 17.74 -4.66
N ILE A 181 -2.68 19.06 -4.86
CA ILE A 181 -1.89 19.97 -4.01
C ILE A 181 -2.38 19.91 -2.55
N THR A 182 -3.69 19.91 -2.33
CA THR A 182 -4.27 19.83 -0.99
C THR A 182 -3.83 18.55 -0.26
N MET A 183 -3.87 17.40 -0.95
CA MET A 183 -3.45 16.12 -0.38
C MET A 183 -1.93 16.04 -0.21
N LYS A 184 -1.15 16.53 -1.18
CA LYS A 184 0.31 16.59 -1.10
C LYS A 184 0.76 17.37 0.13
N ASN A 185 0.25 18.60 0.31
CA ASN A 185 0.55 19.42 1.48
C ASN A 185 0.14 18.73 2.79
N MET A 186 -0.97 17.99 2.79
CA MET A 186 -1.40 17.24 3.97
C MET A 186 -0.40 16.13 4.32
N PHE A 187 0.03 15.32 3.33
CA PHE A 187 1.01 14.26 3.53
C PHE A 187 2.38 14.82 3.95
N GLU A 188 2.85 15.93 3.36
CA GLU A 188 4.11 16.59 3.76
C GLU A 188 4.07 17.02 5.22
N ASN A 189 2.98 17.67 5.63
CA ASN A 189 2.80 18.13 7.02
C ASN A 189 2.69 16.96 8.00
N TYR A 190 1.95 15.91 7.64
CA TYR A 190 1.82 14.72 8.47
C TYR A 190 3.17 13.99 8.58
N GLY A 191 3.86 13.78 7.46
CA GLY A 191 5.17 13.13 7.40
C GLY A 191 6.23 13.87 8.20
N SER A 192 6.29 15.20 8.07
CA SER A 192 7.20 16.04 8.89
C SER A 192 6.92 15.89 10.38
N SER A 193 5.64 15.87 10.77
CA SER A 193 5.24 15.67 12.17
C SER A 193 5.57 14.25 12.67
N LYS A 194 5.41 13.24 11.81
CA LYS A 194 5.77 11.84 12.10
C LYS A 194 7.28 11.70 12.36
N LEU A 195 8.12 12.17 11.43
CA LEU A 195 9.58 12.16 11.58
C LEU A 195 10.03 12.88 12.85
N GLN A 196 9.42 14.01 13.19
CA GLN A 196 9.76 14.74 14.42
C GLN A 196 9.40 13.95 15.68
N ARG A 197 8.27 13.22 15.70
CA ARG A 197 7.88 12.35 16.81
C ARG A 197 8.86 11.18 16.96
N GLU A 198 9.20 10.52 15.86
CA GLU A 198 10.15 9.40 15.83
C GLU A 198 11.54 9.83 16.33
N TYR A 199 12.06 10.96 15.82
CA TYR A 199 13.31 11.54 16.30
C TYR A 199 13.30 11.81 17.81
N LYS A 200 12.24 12.42 18.35
CA LYS A 200 12.12 12.71 19.78
C LYS A 200 12.07 11.43 20.63
N LEU A 201 11.39 10.39 20.15
CA LEU A 201 11.31 9.11 20.84
C LEU A 201 12.68 8.44 20.91
N GLU A 202 13.40 8.33 19.79
CA GLU A 202 14.75 7.74 19.74
C GLU A 202 15.74 8.48 20.64
N HIS A 203 15.71 9.81 20.66
CA HIS A 203 16.64 10.59 21.48
C HIS A 203 16.28 10.56 22.97
N SER A 204 15.01 10.38 23.31
CA SER A 204 14.58 10.21 24.70
C SER A 204 14.93 8.82 25.23
N THR A 205 14.69 7.76 24.44
CA THR A 205 15.03 6.39 24.82
C THR A 205 16.53 6.18 24.93
N ASN A 206 17.32 6.75 24.01
CA ASN A 206 18.78 6.69 24.07
C ASN A 206 19.35 7.40 25.31
N GLN A 207 18.74 8.50 25.76
CA GLN A 207 19.15 9.17 27.00
C GLN A 207 18.83 8.30 28.23
N ILE A 208 17.64 7.69 28.29
CA ILE A 208 17.26 6.79 29.38
C ILE A 208 18.18 5.56 29.43
N ALA A 209 18.47 4.94 28.27
CA ALA A 209 19.36 3.78 28.18
C ALA A 209 20.78 4.11 28.66
N LYS A 210 21.35 5.25 28.25
CA LYS A 210 22.66 5.71 28.70
C LYS A 210 22.70 5.96 30.22
N ASN A 211 21.65 6.56 30.77
CA ASN A 211 21.57 6.82 32.21
C ASN A 211 21.48 5.51 33.02
N ASN A 212 20.73 4.52 32.54
CA ASN A 212 20.60 3.23 33.20
C ASN A 212 21.92 2.42 33.13
N LEU A 213 22.62 2.44 31.99
CA LEU A 213 23.93 1.79 31.85
C LEU A 213 24.99 2.41 32.79
N SER A 214 24.94 3.73 32.97
CA SER A 214 25.86 4.44 33.86
C SER A 214 25.57 4.17 35.35
N MET A 215 24.32 3.86 35.73
CA MET A 215 23.99 3.45 37.10
C MET A 215 24.48 2.02 37.39
N ASP A 216 24.32 1.10 36.44
CA ASP A 216 24.74 -0.31 36.57
C ASP A 216 26.27 -0.43 36.69
N LEU A 217 27.00 0.28 35.83
CA LEU A 217 28.47 0.38 35.91
C LEU A 217 28.96 1.11 37.16
N GLY A 218 28.15 2.01 37.74
CA GLY A 218 28.48 2.71 38.98
C GLY A 218 28.37 1.83 40.23
N THR A 219 27.59 0.74 40.17
CA THR A 219 27.41 -0.21 41.28
C THR A 219 28.46 -1.32 41.33
N GLU A 220 29.19 -1.57 40.23
CA GLU A 220 30.26 -2.59 40.19
C GLU A 220 31.60 -2.14 40.82
N TYR A 221 31.79 -0.84 41.07
CA TYR A 221 33.03 -0.30 41.67
C TYR A 221 32.95 -0.02 43.18
N LEU A 222 31.89 -0.47 43.87
CA LEU A 222 31.68 -0.22 45.30
C LEU A 222 31.71 -1.46 46.22
N ASN A 223 32.21 -2.61 45.74
CA ASN A 223 32.44 -3.80 46.57
C ASN A 223 33.92 -4.13 46.73
#